data_AF-A0A3A1XT56-F1
#
_entry.id   AF-A0A3A1XT56-F1
#
_cell.length_a   1.000
_cell.length_b   1.000
_cell.length_c   1.000
_cell.angle_alpha   90.00
_cell.angle_beta   90.00
_cell.angle_gamma   90.00
#
_symmetry.space_group_name_H-M   'P 1'
#
loop_
_entity.id
_entity.type
_entity.pdbx_description
1 polymer ?
#
loop_
_entity_poly.entity_id
_entity_poly.type
_entity_poly.pdbx_seq_one_letter_code
_entity_poly.pdbx_strand_id
1 'polypeptide(L)'
;SISLNAKALLRSADIADVKGRFQVEDGVGPTNCLQIVQSGGTSTDVAASGSSKNDNADSTQTDESSAQSTPSVSSKVLTCLIDKSTEVESGQNATLVFNGKHKQSVLTLPVSAVAGRVQKGLVSYKKGDNWERKEVGLGISDGANIEITSGLHEGDVVAGVSPDLIPGVQ
;
A
#
# COMPACT_ATOMS: atom_id res chain seq x y z
N SER A 1 -18.56 9.23 16.05
CA SER A 1 -17.42 8.33 15.77
C SER A 1 -17.08 8.41 14.29
N ILE A 2 -15.79 8.50 13.93
CA ILE A 2 -15.38 8.42 12.52
C ILE A 2 -15.35 6.93 12.15
N SER A 3 -16.31 6.48 11.34
CA SER A 3 -16.32 5.12 10.80
C SER A 3 -15.33 5.05 9.64
N LEU A 4 -14.34 4.18 9.74
CA LEU A 4 -13.32 3.97 8.71
C LEU A 4 -13.64 2.69 7.94
N ASN A 5 -13.86 2.81 6.63
CA ASN A 5 -14.05 1.65 5.77
C ASN A 5 -12.67 1.08 5.37
N ALA A 6 -12.31 -0.09 5.90
CA ALA A 6 -11.03 -0.75 5.62
C ALA A 6 -10.82 -1.05 4.12
N LYS A 7 -11.90 -1.30 3.36
CA LYS A 7 -11.82 -1.52 1.89
C LYS A 7 -11.35 -0.27 1.14
N ALA A 8 -11.64 0.92 1.66
CA ALA A 8 -11.14 2.17 1.09
C ALA A 8 -9.64 2.40 1.37
N LEU A 9 -9.10 1.75 2.42
CA LEU A 9 -7.69 1.84 2.83
C LEU A 9 -6.83 0.78 2.12
N LEU A 10 -7.41 -0.39 1.81
CA LEU A 10 -6.72 -1.51 1.17
C LEU A 10 -6.81 -1.39 -0.36
N ARG A 11 -5.95 -0.56 -0.95
CA ARG A 11 -5.75 -0.57 -2.41
C ARG A 11 -4.78 -1.69 -2.78
N SER A 12 -5.28 -2.77 -3.39
CA SER A 12 -4.41 -3.70 -4.11
C SER A 12 -4.02 -3.09 -5.45
N ALA A 13 -2.73 -3.04 -5.79
CA ALA A 13 -2.31 -2.64 -7.13
C ALA A 13 -2.93 -3.58 -8.18
N ASP A 14 -3.40 -3.03 -9.29
CA ASP A 14 -3.81 -3.84 -10.44
C ASP A 14 -2.60 -4.63 -10.94
N ILE A 15 -2.74 -5.96 -10.97
CA ILE A 15 -1.66 -6.89 -11.34
C ILE A 15 -1.34 -6.82 -12.84
N ALA A 16 -2.20 -6.18 -13.64
CA ALA A 16 -2.11 -6.12 -15.10
C ALA A 16 -0.79 -5.52 -15.63
N ASP A 17 -0.09 -4.70 -14.84
CA ASP A 17 1.17 -4.04 -15.24
C ASP A 17 2.38 -4.44 -14.37
N VAL A 18 2.26 -5.50 -13.56
CA VAL A 18 3.36 -5.92 -12.70
C VAL A 18 4.43 -6.60 -13.55
N LYS A 19 5.62 -5.99 -13.57
CA LYS A 19 6.83 -6.60 -14.14
C LYS A 19 7.61 -7.26 -13.01
N GLY A 20 8.45 -8.23 -13.36
CA GLY A 20 9.31 -8.83 -12.37
C GLY A 20 10.48 -9.56 -12.98
N ARG A 21 11.45 -9.83 -12.11
CA ARG A 21 12.65 -10.58 -12.42
C ARG A 21 12.82 -11.70 -11.42
N PHE A 22 13.46 -12.76 -11.83
CA PHE A 22 13.79 -13.88 -10.96
C PHE A 22 15.28 -14.21 -11.03
N GLN A 23 15.77 -14.83 -9.97
CA GLN A 23 17.10 -15.40 -9.85
C GLN A 23 16.93 -16.78 -9.24
N VAL A 24 17.41 -17.83 -9.92
CA VAL A 24 17.51 -19.16 -9.34
C VAL A 24 18.77 -19.23 -8.45
N GLU A 25 18.66 -19.79 -7.26
CA GLU A 25 19.79 -20.00 -6.35
C GLU A 25 20.86 -20.86 -7.03
N ASP A 26 22.11 -20.38 -7.03
CA ASP A 26 23.25 -20.99 -7.75
C ASP A 26 23.02 -21.27 -9.25
N GLY A 27 22.04 -20.59 -9.86
CA GLY A 27 21.60 -20.84 -11.23
C GLY A 27 21.39 -19.58 -12.07
N VAL A 28 20.46 -19.66 -13.02
CA VAL A 28 20.17 -18.60 -13.99
C VAL A 28 19.56 -17.36 -13.32
N GLY A 29 20.12 -16.20 -13.64
CA GLY A 29 19.55 -14.90 -13.30
C GLY A 29 20.62 -13.80 -13.12
N PRO A 30 20.20 -12.54 -12.87
CA PRO A 30 18.82 -12.09 -12.79
C PRO A 30 18.17 -11.95 -14.18
N THR A 31 17.01 -12.56 -14.38
CA THR A 31 16.31 -12.63 -15.68
C THR A 31 14.87 -12.16 -15.57
N ASN A 32 14.29 -11.64 -16.66
CA ASN A 32 12.90 -11.17 -16.68
C ASN A 32 11.91 -12.35 -16.69
N CYS A 33 10.80 -12.19 -15.96
CA CYS A 33 9.61 -13.00 -16.20
C CYS A 33 9.05 -12.70 -17.60
N LEU A 34 8.63 -13.71 -18.35
CA LEU A 34 7.88 -13.52 -19.60
C LEU A 34 6.56 -12.81 -19.34
N GLN A 35 5.87 -13.23 -18.28
CA GLN A 35 4.65 -12.60 -17.80
C GLN A 35 4.45 -12.94 -16.32
N ILE A 36 3.73 -12.08 -15.60
CA ILE A 36 3.25 -12.38 -14.25
C ILE A 36 1.74 -12.58 -14.32
N VAL A 37 1.28 -13.74 -13.86
CA VAL A 37 -0.14 -14.10 -13.84
C VAL A 37 -0.59 -14.33 -12.41
N GLN A 38 -1.85 -13.98 -12.12
CA GLN A 38 -2.46 -14.36 -10.86
C GLN A 38 -2.99 -15.78 -10.99
N SER A 39 -2.34 -16.75 -10.35
CA SER A 39 -2.89 -18.09 -10.23
C SER A 39 -4.04 -18.04 -9.25
N GLY A 40 -5.22 -18.53 -9.64
CA GLY A 40 -6.46 -18.53 -8.86
C GLY A 40 -6.44 -19.46 -7.65
N GLY A 41 -5.36 -19.44 -6.87
CA GLY A 41 -5.31 -20.08 -5.56
C GLY A 41 -6.43 -19.52 -4.69
N THR A 42 -7.13 -20.41 -4.00
CA THR A 42 -8.15 -20.06 -3.01
C THR A 42 -7.60 -18.99 -2.08
N SER A 43 -8.26 -17.82 -2.01
CA SER A 43 -8.03 -16.84 -0.94
C SER A 43 -8.04 -17.61 0.37
N THR A 44 -6.87 -17.80 0.97
CA THR A 44 -6.80 -18.22 2.36
C THR A 44 -7.05 -16.96 3.13
N ASP A 45 -8.24 -16.83 3.70
CA ASP A 45 -8.53 -15.79 4.67
C ASP A 45 -7.56 -16.00 5.83
N VAL A 46 -6.47 -15.24 5.83
CA VAL A 46 -5.56 -15.23 6.98
C VAL A 46 -6.28 -14.46 8.06
N ALA A 47 -7.00 -15.19 8.92
CA ALA A 47 -7.58 -14.65 10.12
C ALA A 47 -6.44 -14.02 10.94
N ALA A 48 -6.48 -12.70 11.14
CA ALA A 48 -5.62 -12.05 12.10
C ALA A 48 -5.98 -12.59 13.49
N SER A 49 -5.25 -13.62 13.94
CA SER A 49 -5.42 -14.22 15.27
C SER A 49 -4.92 -13.24 16.33
N GLY A 50 -5.81 -12.34 16.75
CA GLY A 50 -5.69 -11.68 18.04
C GLY A 50 -6.06 -12.70 19.12
N SER A 51 -5.04 -13.26 19.78
CA SER A 51 -5.24 -14.09 20.97
C SER A 51 -5.94 -13.29 22.07
N SER A 52 -7.21 -13.60 22.30
CA SER A 52 -7.87 -13.33 23.58
C SER A 52 -8.47 -14.65 24.07
N LYS A 53 -7.71 -15.34 24.92
CA LYS A 53 -8.28 -16.34 25.83
C LYS A 53 -9.31 -15.63 26.69
N ASN A 54 -10.54 -16.15 26.72
CA ASN A 54 -11.40 -15.99 27.88
C ASN A 54 -12.29 -17.23 27.97
N ASP A 55 -11.95 -18.09 28.93
CA ASP A 55 -12.82 -19.10 29.48
C ASP A 55 -13.98 -18.41 30.20
N ASN A 56 -15.21 -18.53 29.70
CA ASN A 56 -16.36 -18.75 30.58
C ASN A 56 -17.60 -19.17 29.78
N ALA A 57 -18.21 -20.25 30.25
CA ALA A 57 -19.51 -20.72 29.83
C ALA A 57 -20.59 -19.88 30.51
N ASP A 58 -21.53 -19.33 29.74
CA ASP A 58 -22.96 -19.40 30.05
C ASP A 58 -23.79 -19.01 28.83
N SER A 59 -24.94 -19.65 28.72
CA SER A 59 -25.82 -19.68 27.56
C SER A 59 -26.68 -18.42 27.54
N THR A 60 -26.88 -17.81 26.37
CA THR A 60 -28.21 -17.33 25.94
C THR A 60 -28.17 -16.90 24.47
N GLN A 61 -28.99 -17.58 23.70
CA GLN A 61 -29.24 -17.37 22.29
C GLN A 61 -30.19 -16.18 22.14
N THR A 62 -29.72 -15.10 21.53
CA THR A 62 -30.58 -14.09 20.90
C THR A 62 -29.97 -13.72 19.55
N ASP A 63 -30.71 -14.08 18.51
CA ASP A 63 -30.39 -13.82 17.11
C ASP A 63 -30.45 -12.32 16.80
N GLU A 64 -29.30 -11.66 16.84
CA GLU A 64 -28.99 -10.51 15.98
C GLU A 64 -27.59 -10.74 15.43
N SER A 65 -27.51 -11.31 14.22
CA SER A 65 -26.27 -11.57 13.50
C SER A 65 -25.66 -10.24 13.04
N SER A 66 -25.09 -9.51 13.99
CA SER A 66 -24.06 -8.52 13.74
C SER A 66 -22.83 -9.28 13.29
N ALA A 67 -22.77 -9.62 12.00
CA ALA A 67 -21.60 -10.19 11.36
C ALA A 67 -20.46 -9.19 11.49
N GLN A 68 -19.73 -9.28 12.60
CA GLN A 68 -18.48 -8.58 12.85
C GLN A 68 -17.52 -9.06 11.78
N SER A 69 -17.45 -8.28 10.71
CA SER A 69 -16.58 -8.54 9.57
C SER A 69 -15.14 -8.44 10.09
N THR A 70 -14.55 -9.58 10.41
CA THR A 70 -13.12 -9.66 10.63
C THR A 70 -12.46 -9.18 9.34
N PRO A 71 -11.49 -8.24 9.40
CA PRO A 71 -10.79 -7.81 8.21
C PRO A 71 -10.03 -9.02 7.65
N SER A 72 -10.55 -9.61 6.57
CA SER A 72 -9.86 -10.67 5.84
C SER A 72 -8.86 -10.02 4.89
N VAL A 73 -7.59 -10.39 5.06
CA VAL A 73 -6.54 -10.02 4.11
C VAL A 73 -6.56 -11.08 3.01
N SER A 74 -7.10 -10.74 1.84
CA SER A 74 -7.06 -11.63 0.68
C SER A 74 -5.62 -11.76 0.20
N SER A 75 -5.04 -12.96 0.35
CA SER A 75 -3.75 -13.28 -0.26
C SER A 75 -3.95 -13.65 -1.73
N LYS A 76 -3.13 -13.10 -2.63
CA LYS A 76 -3.15 -13.44 -4.06
C LYS A 76 -1.84 -14.13 -4.40
N VAL A 77 -1.92 -15.27 -5.08
CA VAL A 77 -0.74 -15.98 -5.58
C VAL A 77 -0.37 -15.43 -6.96
N LEU A 78 0.85 -14.93 -7.08
CA LEU A 78 1.44 -14.47 -8.34
C LEU A 78 2.43 -15.51 -8.86
N THR A 79 2.37 -15.79 -10.16
CA THR A 79 3.21 -16.77 -10.85
C THR A 79 3.99 -16.07 -11.95
N CYS A 80 5.33 -16.18 -11.91
CA CYS A 80 6.24 -15.72 -12.95
C CYS A 80 6.36 -16.82 -14.02
N LEU A 81 5.96 -16.52 -15.25
CA LEU A 81 6.17 -17.42 -16.39
C LEU A 81 7.62 -17.30 -16.86
N ILE A 82 8.30 -18.44 -16.98
CA ILE A 82 9.71 -18.56 -17.38
C ILE A 82 9.75 -19.16 -18.78
N ASP A 83 10.76 -18.78 -19.57
CA ASP A 83 10.96 -19.35 -20.90
C ASP A 83 11.31 -20.85 -20.80
N LYS A 84 10.78 -21.66 -21.71
CA LYS A 84 11.03 -23.11 -21.77
C LYS A 84 12.50 -23.46 -22.04
N SER A 85 13.28 -22.56 -22.62
CA SER A 85 14.72 -22.75 -22.82
C SER A 85 15.55 -22.36 -21.60
N THR A 86 14.94 -21.88 -20.52
CA THR A 86 15.67 -21.55 -19.29
C THR A 86 16.05 -22.84 -18.58
N GLU A 87 17.34 -23.00 -18.29
CA GLU A 87 17.86 -24.13 -17.55
C GLU A 87 17.49 -24.00 -16.07
N VAL A 88 16.37 -24.64 -15.68
CA VAL A 88 15.87 -24.69 -14.31
C VAL A 88 15.37 -26.10 -14.01
N GLU A 89 15.58 -26.55 -12.78
CA GLU A 89 15.11 -27.85 -12.32
C GLU A 89 13.96 -27.70 -11.31
N SER A 90 13.06 -28.68 -11.29
CA SER A 90 11.96 -28.69 -10.32
C SER A 90 12.51 -28.81 -8.90
N GLY A 91 12.04 -27.93 -8.02
CA GLY A 91 12.48 -27.88 -6.62
C GLY A 91 13.64 -26.93 -6.34
N GLN A 92 14.21 -26.28 -7.36
CA GLN A 92 15.18 -25.20 -7.14
C GLN A 92 14.52 -23.99 -6.51
N ASN A 93 15.24 -23.36 -5.57
CA ASN A 93 14.81 -22.10 -4.97
C ASN A 93 15.07 -20.95 -5.94
N ALA A 94 14.19 -19.95 -5.91
CA ALA A 94 14.39 -18.72 -6.67
C ALA A 94 13.95 -17.50 -5.86
N THR A 95 14.69 -16.40 -6.02
CA THR A 95 14.29 -15.08 -5.54
C THR A 95 13.54 -14.36 -6.65
N LEU A 96 12.32 -13.89 -6.36
CA LEU A 96 11.54 -13.07 -7.27
C LEU A 96 11.49 -11.63 -6.78
N VAL A 97 11.67 -10.68 -7.70
CA VAL A 97 11.52 -9.25 -7.47
C VAL A 97 10.41 -8.73 -8.37
N PHE A 98 9.35 -8.21 -7.75
CA PHE A 98 8.27 -7.54 -8.45
C PHE A 98 8.50 -6.03 -8.46
N ASN A 99 8.31 -5.42 -9.62
CA ASN A 99 8.31 -3.98 -9.77
C ASN A 99 6.87 -3.47 -9.61
N GLY A 100 6.65 -2.64 -8.59
CA GLY A 100 5.38 -1.93 -8.41
C GLY A 100 5.14 -0.88 -9.48
N LYS A 101 4.00 -0.18 -9.39
CA LYS A 101 3.71 0.97 -10.25
C LYS A 101 4.78 2.03 -10.05
N HIS A 102 5.33 2.53 -11.15
CA HIS A 102 6.34 3.58 -11.17
C HIS A 102 5.82 4.76 -11.98
N LYS A 103 6.07 5.97 -11.49
CA LYS A 103 5.69 7.22 -12.17
C LYS A 103 6.90 8.16 -12.16
N GLN A 104 7.31 8.61 -13.34
CA GLN A 104 8.41 9.55 -13.52
C GLN A 104 7.89 10.98 -13.56
N SER A 105 8.79 11.93 -13.30
CA SER A 105 8.52 13.37 -13.41
C SER A 105 7.27 13.80 -12.64
N VAL A 106 7.23 13.42 -11.35
CA VAL A 106 6.16 13.80 -10.43
C VAL A 106 6.66 14.77 -9.38
N LEU A 107 5.79 15.68 -8.95
CA LEU A 107 6.06 16.52 -7.80
C LEU A 107 5.99 15.66 -6.54
N THR A 108 7.06 15.65 -5.74
CA THR A 108 7.14 14.87 -4.50
C THR A 108 7.49 15.74 -3.31
N LEU A 109 7.02 15.31 -2.15
CA LEU A 109 7.45 15.85 -0.86
C LEU A 109 7.85 14.71 0.07
N PRO A 110 8.76 14.97 1.04
CA PRO A 110 9.00 14.03 2.13
C PRO A 110 7.70 13.75 2.89
N VAL A 111 7.48 12.50 3.28
CA VAL A 111 6.28 12.11 4.05
C VAL A 111 6.14 12.90 5.36
N SER A 112 7.26 13.38 5.93
CA SER A 112 7.27 14.20 7.16
C SER A 112 6.67 15.60 7.00
N ALA A 113 6.59 16.11 5.76
CA ALA A 113 6.07 17.45 5.46
C ALA A 113 4.55 17.47 5.28
N VAL A 114 3.90 16.31 5.22
CA VAL A 114 2.51 16.16 4.82
C VAL A 114 1.69 15.57 5.96
N ALA A 115 0.67 16.30 6.40
CA ALA A 115 -0.32 15.79 7.33
C ALA A 115 -1.55 15.30 6.54
N GLY A 116 -1.84 14.00 6.48
CA GLY A 116 -2.89 13.54 5.57
C GLY A 116 -3.41 12.14 5.81
N ARG A 117 -4.43 11.79 5.01
CA ARG A 117 -5.01 10.45 4.89
C ARG A 117 -5.00 10.05 3.41
N VAL A 118 -5.67 8.95 3.08
CA VAL A 118 -5.77 8.47 1.69
C VAL A 118 -6.22 9.59 0.75
N GLN A 119 -5.40 9.85 -0.28
CA GLN A 119 -5.61 10.83 -1.36
C GLN A 119 -5.64 12.31 -1.00
N LYS A 120 -5.67 12.69 0.27
CA LYS A 120 -5.77 14.09 0.71
C LYS A 120 -4.82 14.40 1.84
N GLY A 121 -4.13 15.52 1.75
CA GLY A 121 -3.20 15.99 2.76
C GLY A 121 -3.27 17.50 2.95
N LEU A 122 -2.55 17.94 3.97
CA LEU A 122 -2.30 19.33 4.31
C LEU A 122 -0.80 19.53 4.39
N VAL A 123 -0.36 20.67 3.86
CA VAL A 123 1.02 21.14 3.97
C VAL A 123 1.03 22.56 4.53
N SER A 124 2.13 22.95 5.16
CA SER A 124 2.40 24.35 5.46
C SER A 124 3.09 24.97 4.24
N TYR A 125 2.35 25.80 3.49
CA TYR A 125 2.80 26.47 2.28
C TYR A 125 3.18 27.92 2.58
N LYS A 126 4.28 28.39 1.97
CA LYS A 126 4.76 29.76 2.14
C LYS A 126 4.09 30.69 1.13
N LYS A 127 3.37 31.70 1.63
CA LYS A 127 2.74 32.75 0.83
C LYS A 127 3.28 34.12 1.24
N GLY A 128 4.25 34.60 0.47
CA GLY A 128 5.04 35.77 0.85
C GLY A 128 5.85 35.46 2.10
N ASP A 129 5.69 36.26 3.15
CA ASP A 129 6.37 36.05 4.44
C ASP A 129 5.56 35.18 5.44
N ASN A 130 4.33 34.81 5.08
CA ASN A 130 3.44 34.04 5.95
C ASN A 130 3.37 32.57 5.57
N TRP A 131 3.09 31.72 6.55
CA TRP A 131 2.81 30.30 6.36
C TRP A 131 1.31 30.04 6.47
N GLU A 132 0.73 29.36 5.49
CA GLU A 132 -0.68 28.96 5.48
C GLU A 132 -0.83 27.46 5.28
N ARG A 133 -1.89 26.87 5.84
CA ARG A 133 -2.24 25.48 5.58
C ARG A 133 -2.89 25.38 4.21
N LYS A 134 -2.39 24.48 3.37
CA LYS A 134 -2.89 24.26 2.02
C LYS A 134 -3.28 22.80 1.83
N GLU A 135 -4.48 22.55 1.31
CA GLU A 135 -4.94 21.21 0.95
C GLU A 135 -4.25 20.75 -0.33
N VAL A 136 -3.77 19.50 -0.33
CA VAL A 136 -3.07 18.88 -1.45
C VAL A 136 -3.66 17.51 -1.75
N GLY A 137 -3.64 17.14 -3.02
CA GLY A 137 -3.92 15.78 -3.47
C GLY A 137 -2.71 14.89 -3.26
N LEU A 138 -2.91 13.69 -2.72
CA LEU A 138 -1.85 12.71 -2.47
C LEU A 138 -1.96 11.52 -3.42
N GLY A 139 -0.82 11.13 -3.99
CA GLY A 139 -0.68 10.00 -4.90
C GLY A 139 0.00 8.80 -4.25
N ILE A 140 0.87 8.15 -5.03
CA ILE A 140 1.68 7.02 -4.54
C ILE A 140 2.77 7.49 -3.58
N SER A 141 3.14 6.64 -2.62
CA SER A 141 4.28 6.86 -1.72
C SER A 141 5.21 5.65 -1.74
N ASP A 142 6.50 5.91 -1.65
CA ASP A 142 7.56 4.90 -1.52
C ASP A 142 8.04 4.73 -0.07
N GLY A 143 7.39 5.39 0.88
CA GLY A 143 7.74 5.39 2.31
C GLY A 143 8.69 6.52 2.74
N ALA A 144 9.41 7.14 1.82
CA ALA A 144 10.24 8.31 2.09
C ALA A 144 9.61 9.59 1.53
N ASN A 145 9.08 9.49 0.31
CA ASN A 145 8.42 10.56 -0.42
C ASN A 145 6.99 10.17 -0.77
N ILE A 146 6.16 11.18 -0.99
CA ILE A 146 4.80 11.05 -1.46
C ILE A 146 4.57 11.96 -2.65
N GLU A 147 3.87 11.45 -3.65
CA GLU A 147 3.44 12.20 -4.83
C GLU A 147 2.37 13.25 -4.45
N ILE A 148 2.54 14.47 -4.94
CA ILE A 148 1.53 15.53 -4.90
C ILE A 148 0.82 15.60 -6.25
N THR A 149 -0.48 15.29 -6.24
CA THR A 149 -1.31 15.24 -7.46
C THR A 149 -2.07 16.53 -7.71
N SER A 150 -2.23 17.39 -6.70
CA SER A 150 -2.88 18.69 -6.83
C SER A 150 -2.53 19.61 -5.66
N GLY A 151 -2.79 20.91 -5.81
CA GLY A 151 -2.65 21.91 -4.75
C GLY A 151 -1.27 22.55 -4.64
N LEU A 152 -0.23 22.00 -5.28
CA LEU A 152 1.09 22.61 -5.38
C LEU A 152 1.60 22.60 -6.82
N HIS A 153 2.54 23.50 -7.11
CA HIS A 153 3.28 23.56 -8.36
C HIS A 153 4.79 23.52 -8.10
N GLU A 154 5.56 23.25 -9.13
CA GLU A 154 7.02 23.34 -9.07
C GLU A 154 7.44 24.77 -8.68
N GLY A 155 8.38 24.87 -7.72
CA GLY A 155 8.85 26.14 -7.17
C GLY A 155 8.09 26.61 -5.92
N ASP A 156 6.96 25.99 -5.57
CA ASP A 156 6.27 26.27 -4.31
C ASP A 156 7.15 25.90 -3.10
N VAL A 157 7.16 26.75 -2.08
CA VAL A 157 7.93 26.50 -0.84
C VAL A 157 7.00 25.94 0.23
N VAL A 158 7.39 24.79 0.79
CA VAL A 158 6.68 24.13 1.90
C VAL A 158 7.60 23.90 3.08
N ALA A 159 7.04 23.80 4.28
CA ALA A 159 7.80 23.43 5.47
C ALA A 159 8.21 21.95 5.41
N GLY A 160 9.37 21.61 5.97
CA GLY A 160 9.82 20.21 6.09
C GLY A 160 9.06 19.39 7.15
N VAL A 161 8.17 20.05 7.90
CA VAL A 161 7.35 19.47 8.96
C VAL A 161 5.87 19.66 8.64
N SER A 162 5.09 18.62 8.91
CA SER A 162 3.66 18.59 8.69
C SER A 162 2.92 19.60 9.58
N PRO A 163 1.85 20.25 9.09
CA PRO A 163 0.98 21.07 9.94
C PRO A 163 0.23 20.21 10.97
N ASP A 164 -0.10 20.79 12.13
CA ASP A 164 -0.92 20.11 13.13
C ASP A 164 -2.31 19.77 12.59
N LEU A 165 -2.72 18.52 12.81
CA LEU A 165 -4.02 17.99 12.39
C LEU A 165 -5.19 18.41 13.31
N ILE A 166 -4.91 19.15 14.39
CA ILE A 166 -5.94 19.63 15.31
C ILE A 166 -6.53 20.94 14.76
N PRO A 167 -7.83 20.99 14.45
CA PRO A 167 -8.50 22.25 14.14
C PRO A 167 -8.68 23.05 15.43
N GLY A 168 -8.22 24.31 15.47
CA GLY A 168 -8.62 25.27 16.50
C GLY A 168 -7.78 25.32 17.78
N VAL A 169 -6.58 24.72 17.81
CA VAL A 169 -5.57 25.06 18.83
C VAL A 169 -4.45 25.82 18.13
N GLN A 170 -4.42 27.14 18.34
CA GLN A 170 -3.27 28.00 18.05
C GLN A 170 -2.42 28.13 19.30
#